data_AF-A0A536PMW6-F1
#
_entry.id   AF-A0A536PMW6-F1
#
_cell.length_a   1.000
_cell.length_b   1.000
_cell.length_c   1.000
_cell.angle_alpha   90.00
_cell.angle_beta   90.00
_cell.angle_gamma   90.00
#
_symmetry.space_group_name_H-M   'P 1'
#
loop_
_entity.id
_entity.type
_entity.pdbx_description
1 polymer ?
#
loop_
_entity_poly.entity_id
_entity_poly.type
_entity_poly.pdbx_seq_one_letter_code
_entity_poly.pdbx_strand_id
1 'polypeptide(L)' 'MIAAARPGRYGEFGGQYLPETLMPAVAELEAAWLAARAEPGFQDELARLLRDWVGRPTPLTDAPR' A
#
# COMPACT_ATOMS: atom_id res chain seq x y z
N MET A 1 -27.44 -7.67 -1.88
CA MET A 1 -26.55 -8.31 -2.88
C MET A 1 -25.22 -7.57 -2.85
N ILE A 2 -24.16 -8.14 -2.28
CA ILE A 2 -22.84 -7.50 -2.28
C ILE A 2 -22.26 -7.71 -3.68
N ALA A 3 -22.08 -6.63 -4.45
CA ALA A 3 -21.47 -6.71 -5.77
C ALA A 3 -20.06 -7.32 -5.67
N ALA A 4 -19.70 -8.16 -6.64
CA ALA A 4 -18.37 -8.78 -6.69
C ALA A 4 -17.27 -7.70 -6.63
N ALA A 5 -16.24 -7.95 -5.82
CA ALA A 5 -15.10 -7.04 -5.67
C ALA A 5 -14.39 -6.91 -7.02
N ARG A 6 -14.34 -5.67 -7.54
CA ARG A 6 -13.58 -5.32 -8.75
C ARG A 6 -12.18 -4.86 -8.34
N PRO A 7 -11.12 -5.22 -9.09
CA PRO A 7 -9.76 -4.77 -8.79
C PRO A 7 -9.68 -3.25 -8.62
N GLY A 8 -8.96 -2.80 -7.59
CA GLY A 8 -8.78 -1.38 -7.27
C GLY A 8 -10.03 -0.64 -6.76
N ARG A 9 -11.18 -1.30 -6.56
CA ARG A 9 -12.43 -0.69 -6.06
C ARG A 9 -12.73 -1.08 -4.62
N TYR A 10 -13.26 -0.13 -3.87
CA TYR A 10 -13.84 -0.31 -2.53
C TYR A 10 -15.32 0.09 -2.58
N GLY A 11 -16.19 -0.88 -2.89
CA GLY A 11 -17.59 -0.60 -3.22
C GLY A 11 -17.72 0.17 -4.53
N GLU A 12 -18.38 1.33 -4.50
CA GLU A 12 -18.49 2.23 -5.66
C GLU A 12 -17.24 3.10 -5.89
N PHE A 13 -16.43 3.27 -4.85
CA PHE A 13 -15.28 4.18 -4.85
C PHE A 13 -13.99 3.49 -5.31
N GLY A 14 -12.99 4.28 -5.72
CA GLY A 14 -11.70 3.80 -6.23
C GLY A 14 -11.70 3.52 -7.74
N GLY A 15 -10.86 2.61 -8.20
CA GLY A 15 -10.60 2.35 -9.60
C GLY A 15 -9.50 3.25 -10.17
N GLN A 16 -9.24 3.10 -11.47
CA GLN A 16 -8.22 3.85 -12.20
C GLN A 16 -8.91 4.74 -13.24
N TYR A 17 -8.87 6.06 -13.02
CA TYR A 17 -9.46 7.08 -13.91
C TYR A 17 -8.35 7.96 -14.47
N LEU A 18 -7.51 7.37 -15.30
CA LEU A 18 -6.28 7.97 -15.81
C LEU A 18 -6.29 7.90 -17.35
N PRO A 19 -5.52 8.75 -18.04
CA PRO A 19 -5.28 8.60 -19.48
C PRO A 19 -4.69 7.22 -19.82
N GLU A 20 -5.05 6.70 -20.99
CA GLU A 20 -4.54 5.42 -21.53
C GLU A 20 -3.01 5.36 -21.52
N THR A 21 -2.35 6.50 -21.79
CA THR A 21 -0.89 6.62 -21.81
C THR A 21 -0.23 6.33 -20.47
N LEU A 22 -0.96 6.41 -19.36
CA LEU A 22 -0.46 6.11 -18.02
C LEU A 22 -0.78 4.68 -17.57
N MET A 23 -1.67 3.95 -18.25
CA MET A 23 -2.05 2.59 -17.86
C MET A 23 -0.86 1.63 -17.77
N PRO A 24 0.11 1.63 -18.71
CA PRO A 24 1.26 0.72 -18.62
C PRO A 24 2.12 0.94 -17.37
N ALA A 25 2.38 2.21 -17.02
CA ALA A 25 3.20 2.55 -15.86
C ALA A 25 2.53 2.16 -14.54
N VAL A 26 1.20 2.30 -14.45
CA VAL A 26 0.44 1.89 -13.25
C VAL A 26 0.42 0.37 -13.12
N ALA A 27 0.27 -0.36 -14.23
CA ALA A 27 0.31 -1.82 -14.22
C ALA A 27 1.70 -2.35 -13.81
N GLU A 28 2.78 -1.72 -14.30
CA GLU A 28 4.15 -2.05 -13.88
C GLU A 28 4.35 -1.81 -12.38
N LEU A 29 3.89 -0.67 -11.86
CA LEU A 29 3.97 -0.35 -10.44
C LEU A 29 3.20 -1.37 -9.58
N GLU A 30 1.99 -1.75 -9.99
CA GLU A 30 1.19 -2.75 -9.27
C GLU A 30 1.91 -4.10 -9.22
N ALA A 31 2.45 -4.55 -10.36
CA ALA A 31 3.21 -5.80 -10.43
C ALA A 31 4.45 -5.77 -9.53
N ALA A 32 5.24 -4.69 -9.59
CA ALA A 32 6.43 -4.51 -8.76
C ALA A 32 6.08 -4.47 -7.26
N TRP A 33 5.01 -3.75 -6.88
CA TRP A 33 4.54 -3.70 -5.50
C TRP A 33 4.10 -5.07 -5.00
N LEU A 34 3.32 -5.82 -5.79
CA LEU A 34 2.86 -7.15 -5.39
C LEU A 34 4.02 -8.12 -5.17
N ALA A 35 5.05 -8.04 -6.02
CA ALA A 35 6.28 -8.81 -5.87
C ALA A 35 7.06 -8.41 -4.61
N ALA A 36 7.38 -7.12 -4.46
CA ALA A 36 8.15 -6.61 -3.31
C ALA A 36 7.43 -6.85 -1.97
N ARG A 37 6.10 -6.73 -1.94
CA ARG A 37 5.31 -7.00 -0.74
C ARG A 37 5.43 -8.46 -0.27
N ALA A 38 5.53 -9.40 -1.20
CA ALA A 38 5.67 -10.82 -0.89
C ALA A 38 7.12 -11.24 -0.58
N GLU A 39 8.09 -10.40 -0.89
CA GLU A 39 9.51 -10.67 -0.72
C GLU A 39 9.95 -10.39 0.74
N PRO A 40 10.53 -11.39 1.45
CA PRO A 40 10.96 -11.18 2.84
C PRO A 40 12.04 -10.10 3.01
N GLY A 41 13.00 -10.03 2.08
CA GLY A 41 14.11 -9.06 2.16
C GLY A 41 13.63 -7.62 2.14
N PHE A 42 12.66 -7.30 1.28
CA PHE A 42 12.00 -6.00 1.25
C PHE A 42 11.28 -5.68 2.58
N GLN A 43 10.56 -6.65 3.16
CA GLN A 43 9.88 -6.45 4.44
C GLN A 43 10.87 -6.23 5.59
N ASP A 44 11.97 -6.98 5.61
CA ASP A 44 13.01 -6.88 6.64
C ASP A 44 13.72 -5.53 6.59
N GLU A 45 14.06 -5.06 5.38
CA GLU A 45 14.65 -3.74 5.18
C GLU A 45 13.68 -2.62 5.57
N LEU A 46 12.42 -2.68 5.12
CA LEU A 46 11.40 -1.71 5.50
C LEU A 46 11.21 -1.67 7.01
N ALA A 47 11.13 -2.83 7.67
CA ALA A 47 10.96 -2.91 9.11
C ALA A 47 12.19 -2.35 9.86
N ARG A 48 13.41 -2.61 9.37
CA ARG A 48 14.65 -2.03 9.90
C ARG A 48 14.64 -0.51 9.78
N LEU A 49 14.34 0.03 8.61
CA LEU A 49 14.28 1.49 8.39
C LEU A 49 13.21 2.15 9.28
N LEU A 50 12.05 1.51 9.43
CA LEU A 50 10.99 2.02 10.30
C LEU A 50 11.44 2.11 11.76
N ARG A 51 12.17 1.10 12.26
CA ARG A 51 12.68 1.11 13.65
C ARG A 51 13.86 2.05 13.82
N ASP A 52 14.90 1.87 13.03
CA ASP A 52 16.24 2.40 13.30
C ASP A 52 16.42 3.82 12.75
N TRP A 53 15.67 4.18 11.71
CA TRP A 53 15.73 5.50 11.07
C TRP A 53 14.52 6.37 11.36
N VAL A 54 13.30 5.84 11.17
CA VAL A 54 12.06 6.61 11.36
C VAL A 54 11.66 6.70 12.85
N GLY A 55 12.11 5.78 13.70
CA GLY A 55 11.79 5.77 15.13
C GLY A 55 10.40 5.19 15.45
N ARG A 56 10.01 4.10 14.77
CA ARG A 56 8.82 3.31 15.11
C ARG A 56 9.14 2.25 16.18
N PRO A 57 8.15 1.88 17.02
CA PRO A 57 6.77 2.40 17.08
C PRO A 57 6.66 3.80 17.69
N THR A 58 5.57 4.53 17.37
CA THR A 58 5.25 5.81 18.02
C THR A 58 4.72 5.54 19.42
N PRO A 59 5.09 6.33 20.44
CA PRO A 59 4.39 6.25 21.72
C PRO A 59 2.92 6.62 21.53
N LEU A 60 2.03 5.88 22.19
CA LEU A 60 0.63 6.27 22.35
C LEU A 60 0.50 7.01 23.68
N THR A 61 0.33 8.33 23.61
CA THR A 61 0.25 9.19 24.80
C THR A 61 -1.19 9.28 25.30
N ASP A 62 -1.38 9.10 26.61
CA ASP A 62 -2.69 9.29 27.26
C ASP A 62 -3.12 10.76 27.21
N ALA A 63 -4.38 11.01 26.87
CA ALA A 63 -4.97 12.34 26.86
C ALA A 63 -5.97 12.46 28.02
N PRO A 64 -5.63 13.17 29.11
CA PRO A 64 -6.51 13.31 30.26
C PRO A 64 -7.78 14.08 29.87
N ARG A 65 -8.90 13.72 30.52
CA ARG A 65 -10.22 14.35 30.31
C ARG A 65 -10.27 15.78 30.83
#